data_AF-A0A166F5M0-F1
#
_entry.id   AF-A0A166F5M0-F1
#
_cell.length_a   1.000
_cell.length_b   1.000
_cell.length_c   1.000
_cell.angle_alpha   90.00
_cell.angle_beta   90.00
_cell.angle_gamma   90.00
#
_symmetry.space_group_name_H-M   'P 1'
#
loop_
_entity.id
_entity.type
_entity.pdbx_description
1 polymer ?
#
loop_
_entity_poly.entity_id
_entity_poly.type
_entity_poly.pdbx_seq_one_letter_code
_entity_poly.pdbx_strand_id
1 'polypeptide(L)'
;MDRTKQIEAISGLVWQKHSSTILVYLFGAGDMVRRIRSILLRNFKGDRRIQTTQAFSDTAVDCYDNSDGSATVTPPVPGAILFLAPPQHPLGHADSLNSNRRWCTLDVTMSSDDLSRFIRLELPFRPYAEHSPKRAKTNLENTDPLVFWVIRLDGSTGSLGEVVGVCNSKAKLLHGEMLFANAKGEAKSTVLIRWKWPGYDEPFQKQLRLKSKPGNKADSGTYARLVNSVKTWIRNFISEYADKPSTEQRWAVGPSGITAEDIVLVAIVPMSKGVVMPILKVRDDFEFCDTSVPPRVTDVPGADTPPFDFSASSDIPSAGPSFSQAHSSFGEINAFDFESFNRLDISMSDYSNSPLDARSQGDTSNH
;
A
#
# COMPACT_ATOMS: atom_id res chain seq x y z
N MET A 1 24.46 -0.14 18.09
CA MET A 1 23.25 -0.67 18.74
C MET A 1 22.75 -1.87 17.96
N ASP A 2 22.33 -2.93 18.66
CA ASP A 2 21.71 -4.10 18.04
C ASP A 2 20.35 -3.74 17.41
N ARG A 3 20.13 -4.23 16.19
CA ARG A 3 18.90 -3.99 15.43
C ARG A 3 17.67 -4.55 16.14
N THR A 4 17.78 -5.74 16.71
CA THR A 4 16.64 -6.43 17.33
C THR A 4 16.07 -5.58 18.47
N LYS A 5 16.95 -5.06 19.33
CA LYS A 5 16.59 -4.13 20.41
C LYS A 5 15.91 -2.86 19.90
N GLN A 6 16.33 -2.30 18.75
CA GLN A 6 15.67 -1.12 18.17
C GLN A 6 14.25 -1.41 17.71
N ILE A 7 14.03 -2.58 17.12
CA ILE A 7 12.71 -3.02 16.64
C ILE A 7 11.80 -3.18 17.85
N GLU A 8 12.22 -3.97 18.83
CA GLU A 8 11.49 -4.20 20.08
C GLU A 8 11.13 -2.90 20.80
N ALA A 9 12.07 -1.96 20.89
CA ALA A 9 11.90 -0.69 21.58
C ALA A 9 10.84 0.24 20.97
N ILE A 10 10.47 0.05 19.70
CA ILE A 10 9.42 0.86 19.06
C ILE A 10 8.16 0.06 18.72
N SER A 11 8.20 -1.28 18.75
CA SER A 11 7.06 -2.13 18.38
C SER A 11 5.78 -1.80 19.16
N GLY A 12 5.89 -1.61 20.48
CA GLY A 12 4.73 -1.23 21.32
C GLY A 12 4.13 0.12 20.93
N LEU A 13 4.99 1.11 20.63
CA LEU A 13 4.57 2.43 20.16
C LEU A 13 3.89 2.35 18.79
N VAL A 14 4.44 1.55 17.86
CA VAL A 14 3.82 1.34 16.55
C VAL A 14 2.45 0.71 16.68
N TRP A 15 2.31 -0.33 17.50
CA TRP A 15 1.03 -0.98 17.73
C TRP A 15 0.00 0.00 18.33
N GLN A 16 0.41 0.78 19.32
CA GLN A 16 -0.44 1.79 19.95
C GLN A 16 -0.93 2.83 18.94
N LYS A 17 -0.04 3.38 18.10
CA LYS A 17 -0.37 4.46 17.17
C LYS A 17 -1.03 3.96 15.88
N HIS A 18 -0.75 2.73 15.44
CA HIS A 18 -1.10 2.24 14.09
C HIS A 18 -2.00 1.00 14.05
N SER A 19 -2.55 0.53 15.17
CA SER A 19 -3.39 -0.70 15.18
C SER A 19 -4.64 -0.65 14.27
N SER A 20 -5.17 0.54 13.97
CA SER A 20 -6.37 0.75 13.14
C SER A 20 -6.07 1.60 11.90
N THR A 21 -4.92 1.40 11.28
CA THR A 21 -4.49 2.19 10.12
C THR A 21 -4.40 1.38 8.83
N ILE A 22 -4.39 2.10 7.70
CA ILE A 22 -4.33 1.51 6.36
C ILE A 22 -3.07 0.64 6.20
N LEU A 23 -1.89 1.13 6.58
CA LEU A 23 -0.66 0.39 6.32
C LEU A 23 -0.51 -0.86 7.17
N VAL A 24 -0.95 -0.82 8.44
CA VAL A 24 -0.93 -2.02 9.28
C VAL A 24 -1.94 -3.05 8.80
N TYR A 25 -3.12 -2.61 8.35
CA TYR A 25 -4.12 -3.50 7.75
C TYR A 25 -3.60 -4.20 6.47
N LEU A 26 -2.86 -3.48 5.61
CA LEU A 26 -2.39 -4.01 4.33
C LEU A 26 -1.05 -4.76 4.41
N PHE A 27 -0.13 -4.29 5.24
CA PHE A 27 1.26 -4.77 5.26
C PHE A 27 1.70 -5.37 6.61
N GLY A 28 0.84 -5.27 7.64
CA GLY A 28 1.13 -5.72 8.99
C GLY A 28 1.99 -4.74 9.79
N ALA A 29 1.97 -4.90 11.11
CA ALA A 29 2.72 -4.05 12.05
C ALA A 29 4.24 -4.13 11.82
N GLY A 30 4.76 -5.30 11.42
CA GLY A 30 6.19 -5.49 11.16
C GLY A 30 6.74 -4.60 10.04
N ASP A 31 5.98 -4.39 8.95
CA ASP A 31 6.40 -3.45 7.89
C ASP A 31 6.38 -2.02 8.41
N MET A 32 5.40 -1.66 9.24
CA MET A 32 5.30 -0.32 9.80
C MET A 32 6.46 -0.01 10.76
N VAL A 33 6.81 -0.95 11.65
CA VAL A 33 8.01 -0.87 12.51
C VAL A 33 9.27 -0.67 11.67
N ARG A 34 9.42 -1.44 10.58
CA ARG A 34 10.55 -1.29 9.66
C ARG A 34 10.60 0.12 9.06
N ARG A 35 9.48 0.68 8.61
CA ARG A 35 9.38 2.02 8.01
C ARG A 35 9.78 3.10 9.00
N ILE A 36 9.18 3.11 10.20
CA ILE A 36 9.47 4.09 11.25
C ILE A 36 10.94 4.03 11.65
N ARG A 37 11.49 2.83 11.87
CA ARG A 37 12.93 2.66 12.12
C ARG A 37 13.78 3.25 11.00
N SER A 38 13.39 3.03 9.75
CA SER A 38 14.13 3.52 8.58
C SER A 38 14.08 5.05 8.48
N ILE A 39 12.97 5.67 8.86
CA ILE A 39 12.81 7.12 8.95
C ILE A 39 13.72 7.67 10.05
N LEU A 40 13.63 7.13 11.27
CA LEU A 40 14.47 7.55 12.40
C LEU A 40 15.96 7.48 12.07
N LEU A 41 16.42 6.36 11.52
CA LEU A 41 17.84 6.21 11.16
C LEU A 41 18.31 7.16 10.06
N ARG A 42 17.40 7.60 9.17
CA ARG A 42 17.72 8.59 8.13
C ARG A 42 17.73 10.00 8.68
N ASN A 43 16.71 10.34 9.48
CA ASN A 43 16.52 11.67 10.06
C ASN A 43 17.65 12.02 11.04
N PHE A 44 18.10 11.03 11.81
CA PHE A 44 19.07 11.21 12.89
C PHE A 44 20.41 10.55 12.56
N LYS A 45 20.73 10.42 11.26
CA LYS A 45 22.00 9.84 10.82
C LYS A 45 23.17 10.67 11.35
N GLY A 46 24.01 10.06 12.19
CA GLY A 46 25.17 10.73 12.80
C GLY A 46 24.86 11.42 14.13
N ASP A 47 23.59 11.44 14.55
CA ASP A 47 23.23 11.91 15.88
C ASP A 47 23.67 10.89 16.93
N ARG A 48 24.52 11.33 17.87
CA ARG A 48 25.01 10.47 18.96
C ARG A 48 23.91 10.15 19.97
N ARG A 49 22.82 10.94 20.01
CA ARG A 49 21.71 10.74 20.95
C ARG A 49 21.00 9.41 20.73
N ILE A 50 20.80 8.99 19.48
CA ILE A 50 20.10 7.73 19.15
C ILE A 50 20.98 6.47 19.24
N GLN A 51 22.11 6.52 19.96
CA GLN A 51 23.02 5.38 20.08
C GLN A 51 22.56 4.31 21.09
N THR A 52 21.69 4.68 22.05
CA THR A 52 21.13 3.76 23.03
C THR A 52 19.70 3.36 22.66
N THR A 53 19.25 2.20 23.15
CA THR A 53 17.90 1.69 22.87
C THR A 53 16.83 2.62 23.44
N GLN A 54 17.05 3.12 24.65
CA GLN A 54 16.15 4.07 25.29
C GLN A 54 16.03 5.36 24.50
N ALA A 55 17.16 6.02 24.18
CA ALA A 55 17.13 7.29 23.47
C ALA A 55 16.56 7.16 22.04
N PHE A 56 16.71 6.00 21.40
CA PHE A 56 16.04 5.70 20.12
C PHE A 56 14.52 5.62 20.27
N SER A 57 14.04 4.98 21.34
CA SER A 57 12.60 4.92 21.67
C SER A 57 12.06 6.30 22.02
N ASP A 58 12.74 7.05 22.89
CA ASP A 58 12.36 8.42 23.27
C ASP A 58 12.27 9.33 22.04
N THR A 59 13.26 9.25 21.14
CA THR A 59 13.24 10.01 19.88
C THR A 59 12.06 9.62 19.01
N ALA A 60 11.66 8.34 18.99
CA ALA A 60 10.48 7.90 18.26
C ALA A 60 9.20 8.51 18.85
N VAL A 61 9.07 8.48 20.18
CA VAL A 61 7.96 9.10 20.93
C VAL A 61 7.90 10.60 20.62
N ASP A 62 9.02 11.32 20.72
CA ASP A 62 9.11 12.75 20.43
C ASP A 62 8.72 13.10 18.98
N CYS A 63 8.96 12.19 18.03
CA CYS A 63 8.54 12.41 16.65
C CYS A 63 7.03 12.25 16.43
N TYR A 64 6.34 11.50 17.29
CA TYR A 64 4.88 11.34 17.26
C TYR A 64 4.17 12.40 18.09
N ASP A 65 4.68 12.66 19.29
CA ASP A 65 4.03 13.49 20.26
C ASP A 65 4.43 14.94 19.97
N ASN A 66 3.45 15.76 19.61
CA ASN A 66 3.58 17.22 19.41
C ASN A 66 3.88 17.95 20.74
N SER A 67 4.79 17.43 21.56
CA SER A 67 4.93 17.69 23.00
C SER A 67 5.31 19.13 23.35
N ASP A 68 5.71 19.95 22.38
CA ASP A 68 6.11 21.34 22.62
C ASP A 68 4.95 22.34 22.81
N GLY A 69 3.69 21.87 22.88
CA GLY A 69 2.52 22.74 23.11
C GLY A 69 2.29 23.79 22.00
N SER A 70 3.05 23.69 20.90
CA SER A 70 2.90 24.50 19.69
C SER A 70 1.58 24.16 19.01
N ALA A 71 0.91 25.18 18.47
CA ALA A 71 -0.42 25.14 17.87
C ALA A 71 -0.76 23.78 17.22
N THR A 72 -1.94 23.24 17.54
CA THR A 72 -2.48 22.00 16.97
C THR A 72 -2.30 22.01 15.47
N VAL A 73 -1.36 21.21 14.99
CA VAL A 73 -1.08 21.03 13.56
C VAL A 73 -2.26 20.27 12.97
N THR A 74 -3.10 20.95 12.20
CA THR A 74 -4.19 20.29 11.47
C THR A 74 -3.59 19.45 10.35
N PRO A 75 -3.79 18.12 10.34
CA PRO A 75 -3.28 17.27 9.28
C PRO A 75 -3.96 17.60 7.95
N PRO A 76 -3.28 17.35 6.81
CA PRO A 76 -3.82 17.66 5.47
C PRO A 76 -5.04 16.81 5.11
N VAL A 77 -5.20 15.65 5.74
CA VAL A 77 -6.37 14.77 5.61
C VAL A 77 -6.86 14.30 6.98
N PRO A 78 -8.17 14.04 7.14
CA PRO A 78 -8.70 13.43 8.34
C PRO A 78 -8.03 12.09 8.66
N GLY A 79 -7.72 11.88 9.94
CA GLY A 79 -7.10 10.64 10.42
C GLY A 79 -5.62 10.45 10.08
N ALA A 80 -4.96 11.42 9.42
CA ALA A 80 -3.53 11.30 9.15
C ALA A 80 -2.70 11.32 10.45
N ILE A 81 -1.79 10.34 10.56
CA ILE A 81 -0.80 10.26 11.62
C ILE A 81 0.45 10.98 11.12
N LEU A 82 0.68 12.15 11.71
CA LEU A 82 1.84 12.97 11.41
C LEU A 82 3.07 12.45 12.16
N PHE A 83 4.23 12.65 11.56
CA PHE A 83 5.51 12.35 12.17
C PHE A 83 6.52 13.43 11.83
N LEU A 84 7.28 13.85 12.83
CA LEU A 84 8.21 14.95 12.69
C LEU A 84 9.33 14.60 11.70
N ALA A 85 9.46 15.41 10.66
CA ALA A 85 10.55 15.35 9.71
C ALA A 85 11.58 16.47 10.02
N PRO A 86 12.89 16.18 9.98
CA PRO A 86 13.89 17.21 10.20
C PRO A 86 13.83 18.29 9.12
N PRO A 87 14.25 19.53 9.41
CA PRO A 87 14.10 20.67 8.49
C PRO A 87 14.74 20.43 7.12
N GLN A 88 15.87 19.73 7.10
CA GLN A 88 16.67 19.45 5.90
C GLN A 88 16.29 18.12 5.23
N HIS A 89 15.16 17.49 5.59
CA HIS A 89 14.86 16.18 5.05
C HIS A 89 14.64 16.26 3.52
N PRO A 90 15.41 15.51 2.70
CA PRO A 90 15.21 15.46 1.24
C PRO A 90 13.91 14.76 0.82
N LEU A 91 13.02 14.41 1.76
CA LEU A 91 11.76 13.75 1.44
C LEU A 91 10.82 14.85 0.94
N GLY A 92 10.55 14.85 -0.35
CA GLY A 92 9.72 15.85 -1.00
C GLY A 92 8.32 15.96 -0.37
N HIS A 93 7.79 14.89 0.18
CA HIS A 93 6.41 14.82 0.66
C HIS A 93 6.30 15.11 2.16
N ALA A 94 6.98 16.16 2.62
CA ALA A 94 6.84 16.67 3.98
C ALA A 94 6.25 18.09 3.93
N ASP A 95 5.13 18.28 4.62
CA ASP A 95 4.41 19.52 4.72
C ASP A 95 5.08 20.46 5.73
N SER A 96 5.29 21.70 5.34
CA SER A 96 5.68 22.78 6.24
C SER A 96 4.42 23.38 6.85
N LEU A 97 3.91 22.75 7.91
CA LEU A 97 2.67 23.20 8.58
C LEU A 97 2.92 24.37 9.55
N ASN A 98 4.17 24.58 9.99
CA ASN A 98 4.60 25.75 10.77
C ASN A 98 6.02 26.17 10.36
N SER A 99 6.43 27.39 10.75
CA SER A 99 7.59 28.08 10.14
C SER A 99 8.93 27.37 10.27
N ASN A 100 9.09 26.40 11.18
CA ASN A 100 10.37 25.72 11.42
C ASN A 100 10.31 24.19 11.51
N ARG A 101 9.13 23.56 11.41
CA ARG A 101 9.02 22.09 11.45
C ARG A 101 8.31 21.57 10.22
N ARG A 102 8.77 20.42 9.77
CA ARG A 102 8.18 19.69 8.66
C ARG A 102 7.57 18.41 9.20
N TRP A 103 6.43 18.02 8.66
CA TRP A 103 5.72 16.82 9.06
C TRP A 103 5.52 15.96 7.84
N CYS A 104 5.66 14.64 7.98
CA CYS A 104 5.20 13.71 6.96
C CYS A 104 3.99 12.92 7.47
N THR A 105 3.08 12.59 6.57
CA THR A 105 1.98 11.67 6.87
C THR A 105 2.53 10.25 6.78
N LEU A 106 2.67 9.57 7.93
CA LEU A 106 3.13 8.19 7.96
C LEU A 106 2.04 7.22 7.53
N ASP A 107 0.84 7.46 8.03
CA ASP A 107 -0.30 6.55 7.92
C ASP A 107 -1.61 7.31 8.08
N VAL A 108 -2.73 6.63 7.87
CA VAL A 108 -4.06 7.19 8.06
C VAL A 108 -4.92 6.20 8.84
N THR A 109 -5.55 6.66 9.91
CA THR A 109 -6.53 5.90 10.69
C THR A 109 -7.86 5.82 9.95
N MET A 110 -8.48 4.65 9.97
CA MET A 110 -9.77 4.39 9.32
C MET A 110 -10.66 3.56 10.25
N SER A 111 -11.98 3.60 10.03
CA SER A 111 -12.90 2.67 10.70
C SER A 111 -12.66 1.24 10.22
N SER A 112 -13.03 0.23 11.02
CA SER A 112 -12.93 -1.18 10.62
C SER A 112 -13.68 -1.48 9.33
N ASP A 113 -14.85 -0.86 9.16
CA ASP A 113 -15.73 -1.06 8.02
C ASP A 113 -15.10 -0.48 6.75
N ASP A 114 -14.47 0.69 6.86
CA ASP A 114 -13.70 1.32 5.77
C ASP A 114 -12.47 0.49 5.38
N LEU A 115 -11.77 -0.10 6.35
CA LEU A 115 -10.60 -0.95 6.08
C LEU A 115 -10.97 -2.16 5.23
N SER A 116 -12.18 -2.71 5.39
CA SER A 116 -12.67 -3.85 4.61
C SER A 116 -12.86 -3.54 3.11
N ARG A 117 -12.93 -2.25 2.73
CA ARG A 117 -13.05 -1.77 1.34
C ARG A 117 -11.71 -1.65 0.63
N PHE A 118 -10.59 -1.75 1.35
CA PHE A 118 -9.28 -1.75 0.72
C PHE A 118 -9.01 -3.07 0.01
N ILE A 119 -8.61 -2.97 -1.25
CA ILE A 119 -8.23 -4.12 -2.07
C ILE A 119 -6.87 -4.59 -1.57
N ARG A 120 -6.84 -5.77 -0.95
CA ARG A 120 -5.62 -6.41 -0.44
C ARG A 120 -4.81 -6.98 -1.60
N LEU A 121 -4.15 -6.11 -2.35
CA LEU A 121 -3.23 -6.53 -3.39
C LEU A 121 -2.21 -7.49 -2.78
N GLU A 122 -2.11 -8.69 -3.35
CA GLU A 122 -1.35 -9.77 -2.72
C GLU A 122 0.09 -9.33 -2.47
N LEU A 123 0.55 -9.67 -1.25
CA LEU A 123 1.74 -9.14 -0.59
C LEU A 123 2.99 -9.20 -1.47
N PRO A 124 3.91 -8.25 -1.24
CA PRO A 124 4.62 -7.60 -2.31
C PRO A 124 5.75 -8.44 -2.85
N PHE A 125 6.03 -8.26 -4.13
CA PHE A 125 7.31 -8.57 -4.73
C PHE A 125 8.46 -8.22 -3.76
N ARG A 126 9.02 -9.24 -3.11
CA ARG A 126 10.23 -9.13 -2.30
C ARG A 126 11.38 -9.54 -3.20
N PRO A 127 12.00 -8.59 -3.93
CA PRO A 127 13.06 -8.95 -4.84
C PRO A 127 14.14 -9.72 -4.09
N TYR A 128 14.55 -10.84 -4.66
CA TYR A 128 15.60 -11.72 -4.13
C TYR A 128 15.24 -12.47 -2.83
N ALA A 129 14.00 -12.44 -2.32
CA ALA A 129 13.69 -13.12 -1.06
C ALA A 129 14.00 -14.62 -1.10
N GLU A 130 13.59 -15.28 -2.18
CA GLU A 130 13.82 -16.72 -2.40
C GLU A 130 15.30 -17.07 -2.60
N HIS A 131 16.06 -16.23 -3.31
CA HIS A 131 17.41 -16.59 -3.79
C HIS A 131 18.53 -15.95 -2.95
N SER A 132 18.24 -14.84 -2.26
CA SER A 132 19.21 -14.10 -1.46
C SER A 132 18.52 -13.26 -0.37
N PRO A 133 18.14 -13.88 0.76
CA PRO A 133 17.48 -13.19 1.87
C PRO A 133 18.26 -11.97 2.38
N LYS A 134 19.60 -12.06 2.39
CA LYS A 134 20.49 -10.94 2.76
C LYS A 134 20.31 -9.75 1.81
N ARG A 135 20.29 -9.99 0.49
CA ARG A 135 20.08 -8.93 -0.52
C ARG A 135 18.67 -8.36 -0.46
N ALA A 136 17.66 -9.20 -0.24
CA ALA A 136 16.28 -8.75 -0.06
C ALA A 136 16.17 -7.80 1.14
N LYS A 137 16.74 -8.17 2.28
CA LYS A 137 16.82 -7.36 3.49
C LYS A 137 17.50 -6.01 3.25
N THR A 138 18.67 -6.00 2.61
CA THR A 138 19.38 -4.77 2.25
C THR A 138 18.57 -3.89 1.29
N ASN A 139 17.85 -4.48 0.32
CA ASN A 139 16.99 -3.70 -0.57
C ASN A 139 15.82 -3.06 0.18
N LEU A 140 15.17 -3.79 1.10
CA LEU A 140 14.08 -3.26 1.91
C LEU A 140 14.54 -2.10 2.80
N GLU A 141 15.74 -2.14 3.36
CA GLU A 141 16.31 -1.04 4.16
C GLU A 141 16.62 0.21 3.32
N ASN A 142 17.00 0.00 2.06
CA ASN A 142 17.25 1.08 1.10
C ASN A 142 15.99 1.58 0.41
N THR A 143 14.85 0.90 0.61
CA THR A 143 13.56 1.32 0.07
C THR A 143 13.10 2.58 0.78
N ASP A 144 12.46 3.48 0.05
CA ASP A 144 11.90 4.68 0.64
C ASP A 144 10.78 4.30 1.63
N PRO A 145 10.89 4.64 2.92
CA PRO A 145 9.90 4.23 3.90
C PRO A 145 8.61 5.03 3.80
N LEU A 146 8.61 6.20 3.15
CA LEU A 146 7.41 7.02 3.03
C LEU A 146 6.46 6.49 1.97
N VAL A 147 5.18 6.61 2.29
CA VAL A 147 4.07 6.37 1.39
C VAL A 147 3.70 7.69 0.72
N PHE A 148 3.44 7.64 -0.57
CA PHE A 148 3.03 8.80 -1.34
C PHE A 148 1.51 8.84 -1.37
N TRP A 149 0.92 9.50 -0.38
CA TRP A 149 -0.53 9.67 -0.25
C TRP A 149 -1.08 10.56 -1.38
N VAL A 150 -2.14 10.08 -2.04
CA VAL A 150 -2.86 10.86 -3.02
C VAL A 150 -3.87 11.70 -2.25
N ILE A 151 -3.59 12.98 -2.08
CA ILE A 151 -4.46 13.90 -1.35
C ILE A 151 -4.93 14.96 -2.33
N ARG A 152 -6.24 15.08 -2.53
CA ARG A 152 -6.80 16.16 -3.34
C ARG A 152 -6.91 17.42 -2.50
N LEU A 153 -6.64 18.56 -3.13
CA LEU A 153 -6.82 19.88 -2.55
C LEU A 153 -8.14 20.48 -3.05
N ASP A 154 -9.25 19.94 -2.56
CA ASP A 154 -10.59 20.48 -2.74
C ASP A 154 -11.11 21.12 -1.44
N GLY A 155 -11.35 22.44 -1.46
CA GLY A 155 -11.88 23.15 -0.29
C GLY A 155 -10.83 23.42 0.80
N SER A 156 -11.28 23.45 2.06
CA SER A 156 -10.47 23.80 3.24
C SER A 156 -9.71 22.62 3.85
N THR A 157 -10.15 21.39 3.61
CA THR A 157 -9.51 20.14 4.05
C THR A 157 -9.33 19.23 2.86
N GLY A 158 -8.16 18.61 2.70
CA GLY A 158 -7.95 17.69 1.60
C GLY A 158 -8.77 16.41 1.74
N SER A 159 -9.13 15.81 0.60
CA SER A 159 -9.75 14.49 0.57
C SER A 159 -8.71 13.42 0.21
N LEU A 160 -8.84 12.24 0.84
CA LEU A 160 -7.93 11.13 0.62
C LEU A 160 -8.34 10.33 -0.61
N GLY A 161 -7.43 10.23 -1.57
CA GLY A 161 -7.53 9.43 -2.77
C GLY A 161 -8.11 10.16 -3.98
N GLU A 162 -8.02 9.50 -5.13
CA GLU A 162 -8.50 10.01 -6.41
C GLU A 162 -9.20 8.89 -7.19
N VAL A 163 -10.43 9.12 -7.65
CA VAL A 163 -11.24 8.14 -8.39
C VAL A 163 -10.57 7.79 -9.72
N VAL A 164 -10.37 6.51 -9.99
CA VAL A 164 -9.62 5.98 -11.14
C VAL A 164 -10.34 6.22 -12.47
N GLY A 165 -11.66 6.04 -12.52
CA GLY A 165 -12.48 6.23 -13.73
C GLY A 165 -12.48 7.66 -14.30
N VAL A 166 -12.17 8.66 -13.48
CA VAL A 166 -12.12 10.07 -13.92
C VAL A 166 -10.90 10.31 -14.80
N CYS A 167 -11.14 10.37 -16.11
CA CYS A 167 -10.17 10.71 -17.14
C CYS A 167 -9.84 12.21 -17.07
N ASN A 168 -8.56 12.56 -17.26
CA ASN A 168 -8.09 13.95 -17.33
C ASN A 168 -8.51 14.81 -16.12
N SER A 169 -8.52 14.19 -14.93
CA SER A 169 -8.80 14.91 -13.70
C SER A 169 -7.89 16.12 -13.56
N LYS A 170 -8.50 17.29 -13.40
CA LYS A 170 -7.81 18.55 -13.07
C LYS A 170 -7.69 18.73 -11.57
N ALA A 171 -7.95 17.68 -10.78
CA ALA A 171 -7.80 17.73 -9.34
C ALA A 171 -6.38 18.13 -8.97
N LYS A 172 -6.26 19.21 -8.21
CA LYS A 172 -4.97 19.64 -7.67
C LYS A 172 -4.58 18.67 -6.57
N LEU A 173 -3.44 18.01 -6.72
CA LEU A 173 -2.94 17.08 -5.71
C LEU A 173 -1.98 17.80 -4.76
N LEU A 174 -2.05 17.47 -3.48
CA LEU A 174 -0.99 17.80 -2.54
C LEU A 174 0.31 17.17 -3.05
N HIS A 175 1.36 17.98 -3.11
CA HIS A 175 2.64 17.62 -3.71
C HIS A 175 2.58 17.21 -5.20
N GLY A 176 1.49 17.49 -5.93
CA GLY A 176 1.35 17.08 -7.33
C GLY A 176 2.50 17.56 -8.23
N GLU A 177 2.92 18.81 -8.03
CA GLU A 177 4.03 19.44 -8.77
C GLU A 177 5.42 19.05 -8.27
N MET A 178 5.51 18.33 -7.14
CA MET A 178 6.80 17.93 -6.59
C MET A 178 7.41 16.81 -7.41
N LEU A 179 8.74 16.85 -7.52
CA LEU A 179 9.48 15.78 -8.18
C LEU A 179 9.33 14.47 -7.42
N PHE A 180 8.97 13.41 -8.15
CA PHE A 180 9.02 12.05 -7.62
C PHE A 180 10.48 11.60 -7.51
N ALA A 181 11.10 11.97 -6.39
CA ALA A 181 12.49 11.74 -6.11
C ALA A 181 12.73 10.41 -5.37
N ASN A 182 13.99 9.99 -5.32
CA ASN A 182 14.44 8.98 -4.37
C ASN A 182 14.77 9.61 -3.01
N ALA A 183 15.14 8.80 -2.03
CA ALA A 183 15.50 9.26 -0.69
C ALA A 183 16.70 10.23 -0.64
N LYS A 184 17.46 10.40 -1.72
CA LYS A 184 18.55 11.38 -1.85
C LYS A 184 18.08 12.71 -2.48
N GLY A 185 16.82 12.83 -2.84
CA GLY A 185 16.28 13.98 -3.57
C GLY A 185 16.51 13.95 -5.07
N GLU A 186 17.07 12.86 -5.63
CA GLU A 186 17.31 12.75 -7.06
C GLU A 186 16.02 12.30 -7.78
N ALA A 187 15.61 13.03 -8.82
CA ALA A 187 14.43 12.70 -9.61
C ALA A 187 14.55 11.31 -10.26
N LYS A 188 13.54 10.46 -10.04
CA LYS A 188 13.47 9.13 -10.66
C LYS A 188 13.16 9.28 -12.15
N SER A 189 13.96 8.63 -12.99
CA SER A 189 13.72 8.58 -14.44
C SER A 189 12.71 7.52 -14.83
N THR A 190 12.73 6.39 -14.12
CA THR A 190 11.94 5.20 -14.43
C THR A 190 11.43 4.55 -13.15
N VAL A 191 10.20 4.07 -13.18
CA VAL A 191 9.55 3.35 -12.09
C VAL A 191 8.84 2.13 -12.66
N LEU A 192 8.96 0.99 -11.98
CA LEU A 192 8.18 -0.20 -12.24
C LEU A 192 6.96 -0.19 -11.32
N ILE A 193 5.77 -0.26 -11.88
CA ILE A 193 4.54 -0.39 -11.10
C ILE A 193 4.14 -1.86 -11.19
N ARG A 194 3.97 -2.49 -10.03
CA ARG A 194 3.71 -3.92 -9.93
C ARG A 194 2.72 -4.21 -8.82
N TRP A 195 1.75 -5.08 -9.10
CA TRP A 195 0.80 -5.61 -8.13
C TRP A 195 0.24 -6.96 -8.61
N LYS A 196 -0.42 -7.69 -7.73
CA LYS A 196 -1.28 -8.83 -8.09
C LYS A 196 -2.66 -8.58 -7.52
N TRP A 197 -3.68 -8.68 -8.36
CA TRP A 197 -5.06 -8.43 -7.97
C TRP A 197 -5.68 -9.71 -7.38
N PRO A 198 -6.40 -9.63 -6.25
CA PRO A 198 -7.01 -10.80 -5.62
C PRO A 198 -7.96 -11.53 -6.57
N GLY A 199 -7.81 -12.84 -6.70
CA GLY A 199 -8.63 -13.65 -7.59
C GLY A 199 -8.12 -13.80 -9.03
N TYR A 200 -7.00 -13.16 -9.39
CA TYR A 200 -6.33 -13.36 -10.68
C TYR A 200 -4.88 -13.84 -10.50
N ASP A 201 -4.49 -14.84 -11.27
CA ASP A 201 -3.20 -15.52 -11.11
C ASP A 201 -2.00 -14.67 -11.56
N GLU A 202 -2.20 -13.88 -12.62
CA GLU A 202 -1.12 -13.14 -13.27
C GLU A 202 -0.80 -11.82 -12.55
N PRO A 203 0.47 -11.56 -12.17
CA PRO A 203 0.86 -10.27 -11.64
C PRO A 203 0.87 -9.21 -12.76
N PHE A 204 0.26 -8.07 -12.49
CA PHE A 204 0.33 -6.93 -13.39
C PHE A 204 1.64 -6.16 -13.18
N GLN A 205 2.36 -5.91 -14.27
CA GLN A 205 3.61 -5.16 -14.24
C GLN A 205 3.76 -4.24 -15.45
N LYS A 206 4.07 -2.96 -15.21
CA LYS A 206 4.35 -1.99 -16.27
C LYS A 206 5.48 -1.03 -15.86
N GLN A 207 6.34 -0.69 -16.82
CA GLN A 207 7.47 0.23 -16.63
C GLN A 207 7.12 1.64 -17.11
N LEU A 208 7.27 2.62 -16.22
CA LEU A 208 6.90 4.02 -16.44
C LEU A 208 8.17 4.85 -16.59
N ARG A 209 8.33 5.54 -17.71
CA ARG A 209 9.32 6.61 -17.84
C ARG A 209 8.70 7.91 -17.35
N LEU A 210 9.22 8.42 -16.23
CA LEU A 210 8.77 9.66 -15.60
C LEU A 210 9.38 10.90 -16.24
N LYS A 211 10.60 10.81 -16.76
CA LYS A 211 11.21 11.91 -17.52
C LYS A 211 10.58 12.00 -18.91
N SER A 212 10.12 13.19 -19.27
CA SER A 212 9.72 13.49 -20.65
C SER A 212 10.93 13.51 -21.57
N LYS A 213 10.66 13.38 -22.87
CA LYS A 213 11.65 13.69 -23.90
C LYS A 213 12.12 15.16 -23.74
N PRO A 214 13.37 15.48 -24.10
CA PRO A 214 13.85 16.86 -24.13
C PRO A 214 12.87 17.74 -24.94
N GLY A 215 12.33 18.80 -24.31
CA GLY A 215 11.37 19.73 -24.93
C GLY A 215 9.99 19.79 -24.28
N ASN A 216 9.53 18.74 -23.59
CA ASN A 216 8.24 18.75 -22.87
C ASN A 216 8.47 18.72 -21.35
N LYS A 217 8.83 19.88 -20.78
CA LYS A 217 9.30 19.97 -19.38
C LYS A 217 8.19 20.07 -18.34
N ALA A 218 6.99 20.53 -18.71
CA ALA A 218 5.96 20.94 -17.74
C ALA A 218 5.66 19.84 -16.69
N ASP A 219 5.49 18.59 -17.13
CA ASP A 219 5.10 17.48 -16.22
C ASP A 219 6.19 16.40 -16.10
N SER A 220 7.44 16.73 -16.41
CA SER A 220 8.52 15.75 -16.43
C SER A 220 9.00 15.40 -15.02
N GLY A 221 8.66 14.21 -14.53
CA GLY A 221 9.14 13.69 -13.26
C GLY A 221 8.31 14.09 -12.05
N THR A 222 7.13 14.67 -12.23
CA THR A 222 6.25 15.10 -11.14
C THR A 222 5.47 13.92 -10.55
N TYR A 223 5.01 14.10 -9.30
CA TYR A 223 4.16 13.13 -8.62
C TYR A 223 2.77 13.02 -9.29
N ALA A 224 2.20 14.13 -9.75
CA ALA A 224 0.94 14.13 -10.49
C ALA A 224 0.99 13.25 -11.74
N ARG A 225 2.10 13.29 -12.49
CA ARG A 225 2.30 12.39 -13.64
C ARG A 225 2.33 10.92 -13.22
N LEU A 226 2.99 10.59 -12.11
CA LEU A 226 3.00 9.23 -11.59
C LEU A 226 1.57 8.76 -11.27
N VAL A 227 0.80 9.57 -10.52
CA VAL A 227 -0.60 9.28 -10.17
C VAL A 227 -1.45 9.04 -11.42
N ASN A 228 -1.41 9.95 -12.40
CA ASN A 228 -2.18 9.81 -13.65
C ASN A 228 -1.79 8.57 -14.48
N SER A 229 -0.50 8.21 -14.46
CA SER A 229 -0.02 7.00 -15.12
C SER A 229 -0.51 5.74 -14.44
N VAL A 230 -0.47 5.70 -13.09
CA VAL A 230 -1.01 4.59 -12.30
C VAL A 230 -2.51 4.41 -12.55
N LYS A 231 -3.30 5.50 -12.48
CA LYS A 231 -4.75 5.46 -12.80
C LYS A 231 -5.01 4.87 -14.19
N THR A 232 -4.23 5.31 -15.19
CA THR A 232 -4.36 4.80 -16.56
C THR A 232 -4.09 3.30 -16.65
N TRP A 233 -3.09 2.80 -15.92
CA TRP A 233 -2.80 1.37 -15.94
C TRP A 233 -3.79 0.53 -15.16
N ILE A 234 -4.38 1.05 -14.08
CA ILE A 234 -5.48 0.39 -13.40
C ILE A 234 -6.68 0.29 -14.37
N ARG A 235 -7.04 1.36 -15.07
CA ARG A 235 -8.10 1.31 -16.11
C ARG A 235 -7.83 0.26 -17.18
N ASN A 236 -6.59 0.20 -17.67
CA ASN A 236 -6.20 -0.82 -18.65
C ASN A 236 -6.31 -2.24 -18.07
N PHE A 237 -5.89 -2.45 -16.83
CA PHE A 237 -6.06 -3.73 -16.13
C PHE A 237 -7.54 -4.12 -16.03
N ILE A 238 -8.41 -3.22 -15.56
CA ILE A 238 -9.86 -3.49 -15.48
C ILE A 238 -10.43 -3.85 -16.85
N SER A 239 -10.07 -3.10 -17.90
CA SER A 239 -10.53 -3.39 -19.26
C SER A 239 -10.01 -4.72 -19.81
N GLU A 240 -8.78 -5.12 -19.47
CA GLU A 240 -8.17 -6.36 -19.94
C GLU A 240 -8.71 -7.61 -19.22
N TYR A 241 -9.17 -7.44 -17.97
CA TYR A 241 -9.64 -8.53 -17.11
C TYR A 241 -11.17 -8.57 -16.95
N ALA A 242 -11.91 -7.65 -17.58
CA ALA A 242 -13.36 -7.51 -17.45
C ALA A 242 -14.15 -8.79 -17.79
N ASP A 243 -13.66 -9.59 -18.73
CA ASP A 243 -14.31 -10.83 -19.18
C ASP A 243 -13.62 -12.08 -18.62
N LYS A 244 -12.59 -11.92 -17.77
CA LYS A 244 -11.86 -13.04 -17.19
C LYS A 244 -12.52 -13.47 -15.87
N PRO A 245 -12.73 -14.77 -15.63
CA PRO A 245 -13.25 -15.25 -14.35
C PRO A 245 -12.27 -14.94 -13.22
N SER A 246 -12.80 -14.57 -12.06
CA SER A 246 -12.04 -14.38 -10.82
C SER A 246 -12.26 -15.57 -9.90
N THR A 247 -11.21 -16.04 -9.23
CA THR A 247 -11.35 -17.05 -8.16
C THR A 247 -11.90 -16.44 -6.86
N GLU A 248 -11.84 -15.12 -6.73
CA GLU A 248 -12.44 -14.37 -5.62
C GLU A 248 -13.52 -13.43 -6.14
N GLN A 249 -14.78 -13.87 -6.09
CA GLN A 249 -15.91 -13.12 -6.67
C GLN A 249 -16.07 -11.71 -6.09
N ARG A 250 -15.73 -11.51 -4.81
CA ARG A 250 -15.75 -10.19 -4.15
C ARG A 250 -14.89 -9.15 -4.88
N TRP A 251 -13.80 -9.59 -5.50
CA TRP A 251 -12.84 -8.73 -6.19
C TRP A 251 -12.87 -8.90 -7.71
N ALA A 252 -13.88 -9.58 -8.26
CA ALA A 252 -14.04 -9.71 -9.70
C ALA A 252 -14.16 -8.33 -10.36
N VAL A 253 -13.46 -8.12 -11.47
CA VAL A 253 -13.53 -6.89 -12.25
C VAL A 253 -14.37 -7.10 -13.51
N GLY A 254 -15.06 -6.06 -13.96
CA GLY A 254 -15.92 -6.12 -15.15
C GLY A 254 -17.33 -5.56 -14.91
N PRO A 255 -18.23 -5.67 -15.90
CA PRO A 255 -19.55 -5.02 -15.85
C PRO A 255 -20.45 -5.46 -14.69
N SER A 256 -20.27 -6.69 -14.18
CA SER A 256 -21.00 -7.23 -13.03
C SER A 256 -20.20 -7.20 -11.72
N GLY A 257 -19.02 -6.59 -11.75
CA GLY A 257 -18.10 -6.50 -10.62
C GLY A 257 -17.56 -5.09 -10.46
N ILE A 258 -16.30 -4.97 -10.06
CA ILE A 258 -15.64 -3.69 -9.83
C ILE A 258 -15.24 -3.07 -11.18
N THR A 259 -15.68 -1.85 -11.45
CA THR A 259 -15.23 -1.05 -12.60
C THR A 259 -14.16 -0.02 -12.21
N ALA A 260 -13.64 0.72 -13.17
CA ALA A 260 -12.66 1.78 -12.89
C ALA A 260 -13.25 2.94 -12.08
N GLU A 261 -14.55 3.21 -12.23
CA GLU A 261 -15.29 4.24 -11.51
C GLU A 261 -15.44 3.88 -10.03
N ASP A 262 -15.39 2.60 -9.70
CA ASP A 262 -15.52 2.08 -8.33
C ASP A 262 -14.20 2.14 -7.55
N ILE A 263 -13.08 2.40 -8.22
CA ILE A 263 -11.76 2.36 -7.58
C ILE A 263 -11.28 3.76 -7.25
N VAL A 264 -10.80 3.92 -6.01
CA VAL A 264 -10.08 5.09 -5.52
C VAL A 264 -8.61 4.72 -5.35
N LEU A 265 -7.72 5.46 -6.04
CA LEU A 265 -6.28 5.38 -5.80
C LEU A 265 -5.93 6.22 -4.58
N VAL A 266 -5.62 5.56 -3.46
CA VAL A 266 -5.41 6.20 -2.16
C VAL A 266 -3.96 6.64 -1.96
N ALA A 267 -3.02 5.81 -2.39
CA ALA A 267 -1.60 6.05 -2.18
C ALA A 267 -0.74 5.24 -3.16
N ILE A 268 0.55 5.57 -3.22
CA ILE A 268 1.57 4.82 -3.94
C ILE A 268 2.70 4.49 -2.97
N VAL A 269 2.97 3.21 -2.79
CA VAL A 269 3.94 2.70 -1.82
C VAL A 269 5.20 2.21 -2.53
N PRO A 270 6.40 2.70 -2.16
CA PRO A 270 7.65 2.12 -2.60
C PRO A 270 7.84 0.73 -1.99
N MET A 271 8.03 -0.27 -2.85
CA MET A 271 8.27 -1.66 -2.42
C MET A 271 9.74 -2.05 -2.53
N SER A 272 10.47 -1.45 -3.49
CA SER A 272 11.92 -1.58 -3.59
C SER A 272 12.53 -0.41 -4.37
N LYS A 273 13.83 -0.47 -4.69
CA LYS A 273 14.50 0.56 -5.50
C LYS A 273 13.89 0.60 -6.90
N GLY A 274 13.04 1.60 -7.14
CA GLY A 274 12.40 1.83 -8.43
C GLY A 274 11.14 1.00 -8.66
N VAL A 275 10.65 0.25 -7.67
CA VAL A 275 9.37 -0.48 -7.75
C VAL A 275 8.38 0.17 -6.80
N VAL A 276 7.16 0.42 -7.29
CA VAL A 276 6.04 0.94 -6.50
C VAL A 276 4.80 0.08 -6.68
N MET A 277 3.92 0.12 -5.69
CA MET A 277 2.63 -0.54 -5.67
C MET A 277 1.54 0.47 -5.31
N PRO A 278 0.41 0.51 -6.01
CA PRO A 278 -0.71 1.34 -5.59
C PRO A 278 -1.37 0.79 -4.32
N ILE A 279 -1.97 1.67 -3.52
CA ILE A 279 -3.00 1.29 -2.53
C ILE A 279 -4.33 1.68 -3.12
N LEU A 280 -5.23 0.70 -3.22
CA LEU A 280 -6.54 0.85 -3.84
C LEU A 280 -7.64 0.58 -2.80
N LYS A 281 -8.70 1.37 -2.90
CA LYS A 281 -9.91 1.22 -2.10
C LYS A 281 -11.11 1.26 -3.06
N VAL A 282 -12.13 0.46 -2.81
CA VAL A 282 -13.41 0.60 -3.51
C VAL A 282 -14.20 1.75 -2.89
N ARG A 283 -14.97 2.51 -3.67
CA ARG A 283 -15.75 3.65 -3.18
C ARG A 283 -16.61 3.29 -1.96
N ASP A 284 -16.88 4.29 -1.13
CA ASP A 284 -17.63 4.12 0.13
C ASP A 284 -19.09 3.71 -0.12
N ASP A 285 -19.64 4.10 -1.26
CA ASP A 285 -21.00 3.78 -1.72
C ASP A 285 -21.06 2.51 -2.58
N PHE A 286 -19.94 1.82 -2.81
CA PHE A 286 -19.96 0.56 -3.55
C PHE A 286 -20.57 -0.56 -2.71
N GLU A 287 -21.53 -1.26 -3.30
CA GLU A 287 -22.18 -2.44 -2.71
C GLU A 287 -21.57 -3.69 -3.34
N PHE A 288 -21.05 -4.59 -2.49
CA PHE A 288 -20.60 -5.89 -2.98
C PHE A 288 -21.82 -6.75 -3.30
N CYS A 289 -21.84 -7.39 -4.47
CA CYS A 289 -22.84 -8.41 -4.78
C CYS A 289 -22.68 -9.57 -3.80
N ASP A 290 -23.49 -9.59 -2.74
CA ASP A 290 -23.50 -10.67 -1.77
C ASP A 290 -23.91 -11.97 -2.45
N THR A 291 -22.96 -12.90 -2.57
CA THR A 291 -23.18 -14.25 -3.09
C THR A 291 -24.02 -15.14 -2.16
N SER A 292 -24.50 -14.59 -1.04
CA SER A 292 -25.14 -15.36 0.04
C SER A 292 -26.66 -15.52 -0.09
N VAL A 293 -27.31 -14.81 -1.02
CA VAL A 293 -28.72 -15.04 -1.31
C VAL A 293 -28.80 -15.94 -2.54
N PRO A 294 -28.93 -17.28 -2.39
CA PRO A 294 -29.29 -18.11 -3.54
C PRO A 294 -30.56 -17.50 -4.15
N PRO A 295 -30.65 -17.40 -5.49
CA PRO A 295 -31.85 -16.89 -6.12
C PRO A 295 -33.02 -17.66 -5.51
N ARG A 296 -33.94 -16.93 -4.85
CA ARG A 296 -35.17 -17.54 -4.36
C ARG A 296 -35.75 -18.24 -5.58
N VAL A 297 -35.78 -19.57 -5.55
CA VAL A 297 -36.57 -20.36 -6.46
C VAL A 297 -37.97 -19.85 -6.22
N THR A 298 -38.41 -18.88 -7.01
CA THR A 298 -39.81 -18.52 -7.09
C THR A 298 -40.47 -19.81 -7.52
N ASP A 299 -41.13 -20.46 -6.55
CA ASP A 299 -41.97 -21.62 -6.76
C ASP A 299 -42.74 -21.38 -8.05
N VAL A 300 -42.40 -22.14 -9.09
CA VAL A 300 -43.10 -22.10 -10.36
C VAL A 300 -44.52 -22.54 -10.05
N PRO A 301 -45.53 -21.65 -10.07
CA PRO A 301 -46.90 -22.07 -9.89
C PRO A 301 -47.31 -22.76 -11.19
N GLY A 302 -47.48 -24.08 -11.13
CA GLY A 302 -48.27 -24.85 -12.09
C GLY A 302 -47.81 -24.77 -13.55
N ALA A 303 -46.97 -25.72 -13.95
CA ALA A 303 -46.86 -26.10 -15.35
C ALA A 303 -48.17 -26.76 -15.80
N ASP A 304 -49.03 -26.00 -16.48
CA ASP A 304 -49.92 -26.55 -17.50
C ASP A 304 -49.22 -26.40 -18.86
N THR A 305 -48.66 -27.51 -19.33
CA THR A 305 -47.94 -27.64 -20.60
C THR A 305 -48.93 -27.71 -21.77
N PRO A 306 -48.78 -26.88 -22.83
CA PRO A 306 -49.24 -27.26 -24.16
C PRO A 306 -48.06 -27.79 -25.01
N PRO A 307 -48.31 -28.70 -25.96
CA PRO A 307 -47.30 -29.22 -26.86
C PRO A 307 -47.10 -28.24 -28.02
N PHE A 308 -45.87 -27.78 -28.26
CA PHE A 308 -45.52 -27.11 -29.51
C PHE A 308 -44.24 -27.69 -30.08
N ASP A 309 -44.42 -28.38 -31.21
CA ASP A 309 -43.39 -28.75 -32.17
C ASP A 309 -42.80 -27.49 -32.80
N PHE A 310 -41.47 -27.43 -32.93
CA PHE A 310 -40.84 -26.63 -33.97
C PHE A 310 -39.67 -27.37 -34.61
N SER A 311 -39.86 -27.62 -35.91
CA SER A 311 -38.88 -28.12 -36.86
C SER A 311 -37.76 -27.11 -37.14
N ALA A 312 -36.63 -27.69 -37.54
CA ALA A 312 -35.36 -27.12 -37.99
C ALA A 312 -35.39 -25.84 -38.84
N SER A 313 -34.29 -25.07 -38.85
CA SER A 313 -33.31 -25.05 -39.96
C SER A 313 -32.26 -23.92 -39.87
N SER A 314 -30.99 -24.33 -40.06
CA SER A 314 -29.91 -23.74 -40.87
C SER A 314 -29.33 -22.32 -40.63
N ASP A 315 -28.01 -22.34 -40.42
CA ASP A 315 -26.93 -21.64 -41.15
C ASP A 315 -26.82 -20.11 -41.11
N ILE A 316 -25.75 -19.60 -40.46
CA ILE A 316 -25.03 -18.38 -40.88
C ILE A 316 -23.50 -18.56 -40.68
N PRO A 317 -22.66 -18.21 -41.68
CA PRO A 317 -21.23 -18.47 -41.67
C PRO A 317 -20.36 -17.38 -41.03
N SER A 318 -19.19 -17.87 -40.61
CA SER A 318 -17.96 -17.21 -40.18
C SER A 318 -17.38 -16.19 -41.16
N ALA A 319 -16.87 -15.05 -40.65
CA ALA A 319 -15.58 -14.45 -41.03
C ALA A 319 -15.34 -13.12 -40.29
N GLY A 320 -14.21 -13.01 -39.57
CA GLY A 320 -13.70 -11.75 -39.02
C GLY A 320 -12.22 -11.87 -38.65
N PRO A 321 -11.37 -10.86 -38.93
CA PRO A 321 -9.94 -11.04 -39.15
C PRO A 321 -9.12 -11.16 -37.86
N SER A 322 -8.12 -12.02 -37.93
CA SER A 322 -7.10 -12.27 -36.93
C SER A 322 -6.22 -11.03 -36.72
N PHE A 323 -6.19 -10.51 -35.49
CA PHE A 323 -5.32 -9.42 -35.07
C PHE A 323 -4.05 -10.01 -34.46
N SER A 324 -2.92 -9.86 -35.15
CA SER A 324 -1.61 -10.34 -34.69
C SER A 324 -1.10 -9.49 -33.53
N GLN A 325 -1.22 -9.99 -32.29
CA GLN A 325 -0.51 -9.43 -31.14
C GLN A 325 0.93 -9.95 -31.10
N ALA A 326 1.88 -9.03 -31.14
CA ALA A 326 3.28 -9.32 -30.88
C ALA A 326 3.49 -9.56 -29.38
N HIS A 327 3.56 -10.83 -28.98
CA HIS A 327 4.05 -11.23 -27.66
C HIS A 327 5.57 -11.04 -27.62
N SER A 328 6.04 -10.02 -26.90
CA SER A 328 7.42 -9.98 -26.43
C SER A 328 7.58 -11.03 -25.33
N SER A 329 8.15 -12.18 -25.70
CA SER A 329 8.58 -13.24 -24.81
C SER A 329 9.50 -12.69 -23.72
N PHE A 330 9.06 -12.81 -22.47
CA PHE A 330 9.90 -12.77 -21.28
C PHE A 330 9.70 -14.09 -20.56
N GLY A 331 10.81 -14.71 -20.16
CA GLY A 331 10.84 -16.09 -19.65
C GLY A 331 9.84 -16.33 -18.52
N GLU A 332 9.12 -17.44 -18.67
CA GLU A 332 8.30 -18.04 -17.62
C GLU A 332 9.16 -18.33 -16.38
N ILE A 333 8.70 -17.85 -15.24
CA ILE A 333 9.24 -18.21 -13.92
C ILE A 333 8.09 -18.86 -13.17
N ASN A 334 8.27 -20.14 -12.86
CA ASN A 334 7.28 -21.01 -12.23
C ASN A 334 6.76 -20.47 -10.89
N ALA A 335 5.46 -20.64 -10.68
CA ALA A 335 4.74 -20.35 -9.45
C ALA A 335 5.05 -21.40 -8.37
N PHE A 336 5.45 -20.98 -7.17
CA PHE A 336 5.58 -21.85 -5.99
C PHE A 336 5.32 -21.11 -4.67
N ASP A 337 5.04 -21.95 -3.67
CA ASP A 337 4.23 -21.81 -2.45
C ASP A 337 4.69 -20.77 -1.39
N PHE A 338 3.73 -20.05 -0.79
CA PHE A 338 3.90 -18.80 -0.02
C PHE A 338 3.68 -18.93 1.52
N GLU A 339 3.28 -20.09 2.04
CA GLU A 339 2.83 -20.19 3.45
C GLU A 339 3.94 -20.17 4.53
N SER A 340 5.22 -20.20 4.16
CA SER A 340 6.30 -20.46 5.15
C SER A 340 6.81 -19.23 5.93
N PHE A 341 6.43 -17.99 5.58
CA PHE A 341 7.08 -16.78 6.13
C PHE A 341 6.31 -16.01 7.21
N ASN A 342 5.02 -16.29 7.45
CA ASN A 342 4.29 -15.75 8.61
C ASN A 342 4.64 -16.48 9.92
N ARG A 343 5.40 -17.58 9.88
CA ARG A 343 5.89 -18.28 11.08
C ARG A 343 7.17 -17.70 11.70
N LEU A 344 7.80 -16.70 11.06
CA LEU A 344 8.93 -15.98 11.64
C LEU A 344 8.54 -14.64 12.29
N ASP A 345 7.23 -14.34 12.33
CA ASP A 345 6.71 -13.37 13.29
C ASP A 345 6.72 -14.00 14.68
N ILE A 346 7.35 -13.28 15.60
CA ILE A 346 7.52 -13.63 17.00
C ILE A 346 6.16 -14.02 17.60
N SER A 347 6.04 -15.28 18.06
CA SER A 347 5.00 -15.67 19.02
C SER A 347 5.17 -14.76 20.26
N MET A 348 4.40 -13.67 20.30
CA MET A 348 4.22 -12.84 21.50
C MET A 348 3.09 -13.38 22.40
N SER A 349 2.49 -14.53 22.07
CA SER A 349 1.40 -15.13 22.85
C SER A 349 1.86 -16.02 24.01
N ASP A 350 3.15 -16.35 24.14
CA ASP A 350 3.62 -17.32 25.15
C ASP A 350 4.18 -16.70 26.44
N TYR A 351 4.09 -15.38 26.64
CA TYR A 351 4.53 -14.74 27.89
C TYR A 351 3.34 -14.19 28.69
N SER A 352 2.53 -15.10 29.22
CA SER A 352 1.70 -14.80 30.39
C SER A 352 1.70 -15.98 31.36
N ASN A 353 2.07 -15.67 32.61
CA ASN A 353 2.00 -16.48 33.83
C ASN A 353 3.14 -17.49 34.12
N SER A 354 4.10 -17.07 34.96
CA SER A 354 4.48 -17.84 36.15
C SER A 354 5.21 -16.98 37.20
N PRO A 355 5.13 -17.35 38.49
CA PRO A 355 5.23 -16.42 39.61
C PRO A 355 6.67 -16.23 40.11
N LEU A 356 6.88 -15.07 40.74
CA LEU A 356 8.00 -14.76 41.61
C LEU A 356 8.09 -15.80 42.74
N ASP A 357 9.11 -16.66 42.69
CA ASP A 357 9.59 -17.37 43.87
C ASP A 357 10.84 -16.68 44.43
N ALA A 358 10.66 -16.18 45.65
CA ALA A 358 11.71 -15.67 46.50
C ALA A 358 12.68 -16.81 46.88
N ARG A 359 13.98 -16.60 46.70
CA ARG A 359 15.00 -17.32 47.48
C ARG A 359 15.97 -16.35 48.13
N SER A 360 15.78 -16.29 49.44
CA SER A 360 16.64 -15.80 50.50
C SER A 360 17.91 -16.65 50.65
N GLN A 361 18.93 -16.00 51.21
CA GLN A 361 20.09 -16.53 51.95
C GLN A 361 21.27 -17.18 51.22
N GLY A 362 22.46 -16.74 51.62
CA GLY A 362 23.74 -17.38 51.32
C GLY A 362 24.94 -16.53 51.72
N ASP A 363 25.03 -16.22 53.01
CA ASP A 363 26.19 -15.67 53.71
C ASP A 363 27.43 -16.57 53.51
N THR A 364 28.58 -16.01 53.12
CA THR A 364 29.90 -16.58 53.46
C THR A 364 30.99 -15.51 53.44
N SER A 365 31.33 -15.04 54.64
CA SER A 365 32.69 -14.67 55.02
C SER A 365 33.60 -15.90 54.99
N ASN A 366 34.80 -15.80 54.39
CA ASN A 366 36.08 -16.16 55.02
C ASN A 366 37.28 -16.07 54.06
N HIS A 367 38.35 -15.49 54.61
CA HIS A 367 39.76 -15.40 54.19
C HIS A 367 40.18 -14.38 53.14
#